data_AF-A0A447TRF3-F1
#
_entry.id   AF-A0A447TRF3-F1
#
_cell.length_a   1.000
_cell.length_b   1.000
_cell.length_c   1.000
_cell.angle_alpha   90.00
_cell.angle_beta   90.00
_cell.angle_gamma   90.00
#
_symmetry.space_group_name_H-M   'P 1'
#
loop_
_entity.id
_entity.type
_entity.pdbx_description
1 polymer ?
#
loop_
_entity_poly.entity_id
_entity_poly.type
_entity_poly.pdbx_seq_one_letter_code
_entity_poly.pdbx_strand_id
1 'polypeptide(L)'
;MAEKKPELQRGLEARHIELIALGGTIGVGLFMGAASTLKWAGPSVLLAYIIAGLFVFFIMRSMGEMLFLEPVTGSFAVYAHRYMSPFFGYLTAWSYWFMWMAVGISEITAIGVYVQFWFPEMAQWIPALIAVGLVALANLAAVRLYGEIEFWFAMIKVTHDYCDDHHRLGGDFLRLW
;
A
#
# COMPACT_ATOMS: atom_id res chain seq x y z
N MET A 1 -27.09 -15.52 9.67
CA MET A 1 -26.86 -14.07 9.45
C MET A 1 -25.79 -13.96 8.38
N ALA A 2 -26.16 -13.52 7.17
CA ALA A 2 -25.20 -13.34 6.10
C ALA A 2 -24.36 -12.09 6.41
N GLU A 3 -23.10 -12.31 6.75
CA GLU A 3 -22.12 -11.25 6.97
C GLU A 3 -21.91 -10.50 5.65
N LYS A 4 -22.47 -9.29 5.54
CA LYS A 4 -22.33 -8.41 4.38
C LYS A 4 -20.88 -7.92 4.37
N LYS A 5 -20.00 -8.58 3.60
CA LYS A 5 -18.63 -8.12 3.37
C LYS A 5 -18.67 -6.66 2.91
N PRO A 6 -17.89 -5.74 3.51
CA PRO A 6 -17.84 -4.36 3.05
C PRO A 6 -17.37 -4.38 1.59
N GLU A 7 -18.19 -3.82 0.70
CA GLU A 7 -17.81 -3.58 -0.69
C GLU A 7 -16.62 -2.62 -0.68
N LEU A 8 -15.43 -3.16 -0.96
CA LEU A 8 -14.22 -2.36 -1.16
C LEU A 8 -14.47 -1.44 -2.37
N GLN A 9 -14.68 -0.16 -2.11
CA GLN A 9 -14.74 0.86 -3.15
C GLN A 9 -13.40 0.88 -3.89
N ARG A 10 -13.36 0.34 -5.11
CA ARG A 10 -12.16 0.34 -5.96
C ARG A 10 -11.96 1.75 -6.51
N GLY A 11 -11.33 2.62 -5.72
CA GLY A 11 -11.01 4.00 -6.09
C GLY A 11 -9.76 4.15 -6.95
N LEU A 12 -8.95 3.09 -7.11
CA LEU A 12 -7.73 3.13 -7.91
C LEU A 12 -7.97 2.56 -9.31
N GLU A 13 -7.83 3.42 -10.32
CA GLU A 13 -7.72 3.01 -11.71
C GLU A 13 -6.46 2.16 -11.95
N ALA A 14 -6.50 1.33 -13.00
CA ALA A 14 -5.38 0.45 -13.38
C ALA A 14 -4.04 1.21 -13.53
N ARG A 15 -4.08 2.43 -14.08
CA ARG A 15 -2.90 3.31 -14.20
C ARG A 15 -2.27 3.66 -12.86
N HIS A 16 -3.08 3.86 -11.81
CA HIS A 16 -2.56 4.19 -10.49
C HIS A 16 -1.88 2.96 -9.87
N ILE A 17 -2.45 1.77 -10.08
CA ILE A 17 -1.89 0.51 -9.60
C ILE A 17 -0.55 0.22 -10.29
N GLU A 18 -0.47 0.45 -11.61
CA GLU A 18 0.77 0.28 -12.38
C GLU A 18 1.85 1.25 -11.91
N LEU A 19 1.51 2.53 -11.71
CA LEU A 19 2.46 3.53 -11.21
C LEU A 19 2.95 3.20 -9.79
N ILE A 20 2.08 2.69 -8.91
CA ILE A 20 2.47 2.24 -7.57
C ILE A 20 3.42 1.04 -7.67
N ALA A 21 3.12 0.08 -8.56
CA ALA A 21 3.98 -1.08 -8.77
C ALA A 21 5.36 -0.68 -9.32
N LEU A 22 5.41 0.18 -10.33
CA LEU A 22 6.66 0.69 -10.91
C LEU A 22 7.44 1.53 -9.88
N GLY A 23 6.78 2.42 -9.15
CA GLY A 23 7.39 3.24 -8.11
C GLY A 23 7.96 2.41 -6.96
N GLY A 24 7.24 1.38 -6.51
CA GLY A 24 7.73 0.46 -5.48
C GLY A 24 8.88 -0.43 -5.95
N THR A 25 8.91 -0.78 -7.24
CA THR A 25 9.99 -1.62 -7.80
C THR A 25 11.25 -0.81 -8.08
N ILE A 26 11.11 0.43 -8.57
CA ILE A 26 12.21 1.38 -8.80
C ILE A 26 12.51 2.10 -7.48
N GLY A 27 13.01 1.32 -6.51
CA GLY A 27 13.29 1.79 -5.17
C GLY A 27 14.78 2.07 -4.92
N VAL A 28 15.06 2.34 -3.65
CA VAL A 28 16.42 2.50 -3.10
C VAL A 28 17.34 1.32 -3.44
N GLY A 29 16.80 0.10 -3.50
CA GLY A 29 17.56 -1.10 -3.83
C GLY A 29 18.23 -1.04 -5.20
N LEU A 30 17.59 -0.41 -6.19
CA LEU A 30 18.17 -0.25 -7.52
C LEU A 30 19.29 0.79 -7.52
N PHE A 31 19.09 1.94 -6.88
CA PHE A 31 20.08 3.02 -6.93
C PHE A 31 21.23 2.83 -5.95
N MET A 32 20.92 2.67 -4.66
CA MET A 32 21.92 2.53 -3.61
C MET A 32 22.51 1.12 -3.60
N GLY A 33 21.65 0.11 -3.76
CA GLY A 33 22.05 -1.29 -3.77
C GLY A 33 22.84 -1.69 -5.03
N ALA A 34 22.46 -1.23 -6.23
CA ALA A 34 23.26 -1.54 -7.42
C ALA A 34 24.61 -0.81 -7.41
N ALA A 35 24.67 0.44 -6.91
CA ALA A 35 25.93 1.17 -6.78
C ALA A 35 26.92 0.44 -5.85
N SER A 36 26.45 -0.07 -4.70
CA SER A 36 27.30 -0.89 -3.83
C SER A 36 27.67 -2.21 -4.48
N THR A 37 26.71 -2.94 -5.04
CA THR A 37 26.96 -4.27 -5.63
C THR A 37 27.91 -4.19 -6.82
N LEU A 38 27.83 -3.14 -7.64
CA LEU A 38 28.75 -2.88 -8.74
C LEU A 38 30.18 -2.62 -8.25
N LYS A 39 30.37 -1.89 -7.14
CA LYS A 39 31.69 -1.68 -6.54
C LYS A 39 32.35 -2.98 -6.06
N TRP A 40 31.55 -3.90 -5.54
CA TRP A 40 32.04 -5.18 -5.02
C TRP A 40 32.25 -6.25 -6.12
N ALA A 41 31.30 -6.41 -7.04
CA ALA A 41 31.28 -7.49 -8.04
C ALA A 41 31.83 -7.06 -9.42
N GLY A 42 32.01 -5.76 -9.67
CA GLY A 42 32.42 -5.24 -10.97
C GLY A 42 31.38 -5.49 -12.08
N PRO A 43 31.79 -5.48 -13.37
CA PRO A 43 30.88 -5.59 -14.51
C PRO A 43 30.04 -6.88 -14.54
N SER A 44 30.50 -7.92 -13.85
CA SER A 44 29.80 -9.21 -13.75
C SER A 44 28.43 -9.14 -13.07
N VAL A 45 28.15 -8.06 -12.30
CA VAL A 45 26.86 -7.84 -11.64
C VAL A 45 25.69 -7.78 -12.62
N LEU A 46 25.93 -7.32 -13.85
CA LEU A 46 24.90 -7.25 -14.88
C LEU A 46 24.37 -8.65 -15.25
N LEU A 47 25.28 -9.62 -15.39
CA LEU A 47 24.91 -11.01 -15.64
C LEU A 47 24.15 -11.61 -14.47
N ALA A 48 24.58 -11.31 -13.24
CA ALA A 48 23.89 -11.74 -12.03
C ALA A 48 22.46 -11.18 -11.97
N TYR A 49 22.24 -9.90 -12.32
CA TYR A 49 20.91 -9.31 -12.37
C TYR A 49 20.02 -9.89 -13.47
N ILE A 50 20.57 -10.21 -14.65
CA ILE A 50 19.79 -10.87 -15.71
C ILE A 50 19.31 -12.25 -15.25
N ILE A 51 20.20 -13.05 -14.66
CA ILE A 51 19.87 -14.39 -14.18
C ILE A 51 18.84 -14.30 -13.04
N ALA A 52 19.08 -13.44 -12.05
CA ALA A 52 18.15 -13.23 -10.94
C ALA A 52 16.78 -12.73 -11.42
N GLY A 53 16.77 -11.77 -12.35
CA GLY A 53 15.55 -11.24 -12.95
C GLY A 53 14.74 -12.29 -13.70
N LEU A 54 15.41 -13.23 -14.38
CA LEU A 54 14.75 -14.36 -15.03
C LEU A 54 14.02 -15.26 -14.02
N PHE A 55 14.66 -15.59 -12.89
CA PHE A 55 14.00 -16.36 -11.83
C PHE A 55 12.83 -15.60 -11.20
N VAL A 56 13.01 -14.31 -10.91
CA VAL A 56 11.93 -13.45 -10.37
C VAL A 56 10.76 -13.35 -11.36
N PHE A 57 11.02 -13.28 -12.66
CA PHE A 57 9.99 -13.27 -13.69
C PHE A 57 9.11 -14.52 -13.64
N PHE A 58 9.72 -15.71 -13.53
CA PHE A 58 8.95 -16.96 -13.39
C PHE A 58 8.13 -16.99 -12.10
N ILE A 59 8.69 -16.54 -10.98
CA ILE A 59 7.98 -16.46 -9.70
C ILE A 59 6.76 -15.53 -9.81
N MET A 60 6.96 -14.33 -10.35
CA MET A 60 5.89 -13.33 -10.49
C MET A 60 4.80 -13.81 -11.47
N ARG A 61 5.20 -14.51 -12.55
CA ARG A 61 4.28 -15.15 -13.49
C ARG A 61 3.38 -16.16 -12.79
N SER A 62 3.96 -17.08 -12.01
CA SER A 62 3.19 -18.09 -11.26
C SER A 62 2.29 -17.45 -10.20
N MET A 63 2.78 -16.44 -9.48
CA MET A 63 1.96 -15.71 -8.49
C MET A 63 0.80 -14.95 -9.14
N GLY A 64 1.00 -14.37 -10.32
CA GLY A 64 -0.04 -13.70 -11.08
C GLY A 64 -1.15 -14.66 -11.56
N GLU A 65 -0.78 -15.87 -11.98
CA GLU A 65 -1.74 -16.91 -12.36
C GLU A 65 -2.58 -17.37 -11.15
N MET A 66 -1.97 -17.53 -9.97
CA MET A 66 -2.70 -17.84 -8.73
C MET A 66 -3.69 -16.73 -8.34
N LEU A 67 -3.30 -15.46 -8.49
CA LEU A 67 -4.15 -14.31 -8.18
C LEU A 67 -5.35 -14.21 -9.14
N PHE A 68 -5.18 -14.62 -10.40
CA PHE A 68 -6.25 -14.66 -11.38
C PHE A 68 -7.26 -15.79 -11.11
N LEU A 69 -6.78 -16.96 -10.71
CA LEU A 69 -7.62 -18.14 -10.44
C LEU A 69 -8.42 -18.00 -9.14
N GLU A 70 -7.80 -17.49 -8.08
CA GLU A 70 -8.41 -17.37 -6.76
C GLU A 70 -8.21 -15.95 -6.20
N PRO A 71 -9.08 -14.98 -6.55
CA PRO A 71 -8.99 -13.60 -6.05
C PRO A 71 -9.43 -13.55 -4.60
N VAL A 72 -8.50 -13.80 -3.68
CA VAL A 72 -8.73 -13.68 -2.23
C VAL A 72 -8.28 -12.31 -1.73
N THR A 73 -9.07 -11.71 -0.87
CA THR A 73 -8.69 -10.47 -0.16
C THR A 73 -7.66 -10.84 0.91
N GLY A 74 -6.37 -10.70 0.60
CA GLY A 74 -5.29 -11.06 1.51
C GLY A 74 -3.90 -11.03 0.88
N SER A 75 -2.86 -11.19 1.70
CA SER A 75 -1.46 -11.30 1.24
C SER A 75 -1.16 -12.72 0.72
N PHE A 76 -0.07 -12.88 -0.02
CA PHE A 76 0.38 -14.17 -0.56
C PHE A 76 0.59 -15.26 0.51
N ALA A 77 0.73 -14.88 1.78
CA ALA A 77 0.73 -15.79 2.92
C ALA A 77 -0.53 -16.69 2.98
N VAL A 78 -1.68 -16.23 2.46
CA VAL A 78 -2.92 -17.02 2.38
C VAL A 78 -2.75 -18.22 1.44
N TYR A 79 -2.06 -18.05 0.32
CA TYR A 79 -1.78 -19.14 -0.61
C TYR A 79 -0.80 -20.15 0.00
N ALA A 80 0.23 -19.68 0.72
CA ALA A 80 1.15 -20.56 1.44
C ALA A 80 0.43 -21.37 2.54
N HIS A 81 -0.49 -20.74 3.28
CA HIS A 81 -1.32 -21.41 4.27
C HIS A 81 -2.21 -22.49 3.63
N ARG A 82 -2.78 -22.21 2.46
CA ARG A 82 -3.75 -23.08 1.80
C ARG A 82 -3.14 -24.24 1.02
N TYR A 83 -2.05 -24.00 0.28
CA TYR A 83 -1.47 -25.00 -0.62
C TYR A 83 -0.28 -25.76 -0.02
N MET A 84 0.43 -25.22 0.97
CA MET A 84 1.55 -25.92 1.62
C MET A 84 1.16 -26.45 2.99
N SER A 85 1.02 -25.54 3.97
CA SER A 85 0.55 -25.88 5.32
C SER A 85 0.30 -24.61 6.13
N PRO A 86 -0.48 -24.69 7.21
CA PRO A 86 -0.68 -23.56 8.12
C PRO A 86 0.63 -22.95 8.63
N PHE A 87 1.64 -23.78 8.93
CA PHE A 87 2.96 -23.35 9.39
C PHE A 87 3.68 -22.46 8.37
N PHE A 88 3.67 -22.84 7.09
CA PHE A 88 4.28 -22.02 6.03
C PHE A 88 3.51 -20.70 5.81
N GLY A 89 2.20 -20.71 6.03
CA GLY A 89 1.39 -19.48 6.08
C GLY A 89 1.87 -18.51 7.16
N TYR A 90 2.04 -18.98 8.40
CA TYR A 90 2.55 -18.15 9.50
C TYR A 90 3.97 -17.67 9.25
N LEU A 91 4.87 -18.54 8.78
CA LEU A 91 6.25 -18.17 8.48
C LEU A 91 6.31 -17.08 7.39
N THR A 92 5.50 -17.21 6.34
CA THR A 92 5.44 -16.23 5.25
C THR A 92 4.90 -14.89 5.75
N ALA A 93 3.89 -14.89 6.61
CA ALA A 93 3.36 -13.67 7.21
C ALA A 93 4.41 -12.93 8.06
N TRP A 94 5.16 -13.67 8.89
CA TRP A 94 6.26 -13.09 9.68
C TRP A 94 7.40 -12.58 8.79
N SER A 95 7.84 -13.36 7.81
CA SER A 95 8.87 -12.94 6.84
C SER A 95 8.44 -11.68 6.09
N TYR A 96 7.16 -11.56 5.74
CA TYR A 96 6.61 -10.39 5.07
C TYR A 96 6.66 -9.15 5.96
N TRP A 97 6.37 -9.29 7.25
CA TRP A 97 6.49 -8.19 8.20
C TRP A 97 7.95 -7.73 8.37
N PHE A 98 8.89 -8.67 8.52
CA PHE A 98 10.33 -8.34 8.58
C PHE A 98 10.83 -7.70 7.29
N MET A 99 10.35 -8.16 6.13
CA MET A 99 10.67 -7.56 4.84
C MET A 99 10.26 -6.09 4.81
N TRP A 100 9.03 -5.75 5.22
CA TRP A 100 8.58 -4.35 5.26
C TRP A 100 9.35 -3.48 6.24
N MET A 101 9.75 -4.03 7.40
CA MET A 101 10.65 -3.30 8.30
C MET A 101 12.01 -3.02 7.66
N ALA A 102 12.60 -4.01 6.99
CA ALA A 102 13.89 -3.85 6.30
C ALA A 102 13.80 -2.81 5.17
N VAL A 103 12.71 -2.83 4.40
CA VAL A 103 12.43 -1.82 3.36
C VAL A 103 12.33 -0.43 3.98
N GLY A 104 11.56 -0.25 5.07
CA GLY A 104 11.43 1.05 5.73
C GLY A 104 12.76 1.61 6.23
N ILE A 105 13.60 0.78 6.84
CA ILE A 105 14.95 1.20 7.28
C ILE A 105 15.82 1.55 6.07
N SER A 106 15.74 0.78 4.98
CA SER A 106 16.47 1.04 3.75
C SER A 106 16.09 2.38 3.12
N GLU A 107 14.80 2.70 3.08
CA GLU A 107 14.27 3.96 2.53
C GLU A 107 14.73 5.17 3.35
N ILE A 108 14.58 5.11 4.68
CA ILE A 108 15.01 6.19 5.57
C ILE A 108 16.53 6.42 5.47
N THR A 109 17.31 5.34 5.39
CA THR A 109 18.76 5.42 5.25
C THR A 109 19.15 6.12 3.94
N ALA A 110 18.49 5.77 2.84
CA ALA A 110 18.79 6.34 1.54
C ALA A 110 18.51 7.84 1.48
N ILE A 111 17.39 8.30 2.05
CA ILE A 111 17.08 9.73 2.14
C ILE A 111 18.21 10.46 2.87
N GLY A 112 18.68 9.89 3.99
CA GLY A 112 19.80 10.45 4.73
C GLY A 112 21.09 10.55 3.92
N VAL A 113 21.47 9.49 3.20
CA VAL A 113 22.66 9.45 2.35
C VAL A 113 22.55 10.41 1.17
N TYR A 114 21.37 10.50 0.55
CA TYR A 114 21.15 11.41 -0.57
C TYR A 114 21.21 12.88 -0.14
N VAL A 115 20.61 13.26 0.99
CA VAL A 115 20.70 14.65 1.48
C VAL A 115 22.14 15.04 1.79
N GLN A 116 22.95 14.12 2.31
CA GLN A 116 24.38 14.36 2.54
C GLN A 116 25.19 14.58 1.26
N PHE A 117 24.71 14.12 0.10
CA PHE A 117 25.36 14.41 -1.19
C PHE A 117 25.34 15.92 -1.50
N TRP A 118 24.25 16.62 -1.15
CA TRP A 118 24.12 18.08 -1.35
C TRP A 118 24.56 18.89 -0.13
N PHE A 119 24.32 18.37 1.08
CA PHE A 119 24.64 19.03 2.35
C PHE A 119 25.51 18.11 3.23
N PRO A 120 26.84 18.05 3.00
CA PRO A 120 27.72 17.08 3.64
C PRO A 120 27.82 17.22 5.16
N GLU A 121 27.64 18.45 5.69
CA GLU A 121 27.69 18.72 7.13
C GLU A 121 26.37 18.42 7.86
N MET A 122 25.30 18.09 7.13
CA MET A 122 24.01 17.80 7.73
C MET A 122 23.99 16.39 8.33
N ALA A 123 23.62 16.30 9.61
CA ALA A 123 23.50 15.02 10.29
C ALA A 123 22.33 14.19 9.73
N GLN A 124 22.59 12.91 9.44
CA GLN A 124 21.67 12.01 8.74
C GLN A 124 20.28 11.84 9.40
N TRP A 125 20.21 12.02 10.73
CA TRP A 125 18.96 11.88 11.48
C TRP A 125 17.95 13.01 11.18
N ILE A 126 18.42 14.19 10.78
CA ILE A 126 17.56 15.35 10.46
C ILE A 126 16.67 15.06 9.23
N PRO A 127 17.21 14.74 8.04
CA PRO A 127 16.38 14.43 6.88
C PRO A 127 15.56 13.15 7.06
N ALA A 128 16.05 12.17 7.84
CA ALA A 128 15.29 10.98 8.21
C ALA A 128 14.01 11.34 9.00
N LEU A 129 14.11 12.18 10.03
CA LEU A 129 12.95 12.62 10.81
C LEU A 129 11.98 13.45 9.97
N ILE A 130 12.49 14.31 9.08
CA ILE A 130 11.65 15.11 8.17
C ILE A 130 10.86 14.20 7.23
N ALA A 131 11.50 13.20 6.64
CA ALA A 131 10.83 12.26 5.75
C ALA A 131 9.74 11.46 6.45
N VAL A 132 10.04 10.91 7.64
CA VAL A 132 9.03 10.20 8.46
C VAL A 132 7.90 11.13 8.84
N GLY A 133 8.20 12.38 9.22
CA GLY A 133 7.21 13.40 9.53
C GLY A 133 6.30 13.73 8.35
N LEU A 134 6.85 13.89 7.15
CA LEU A 134 6.08 14.14 5.92
C LEU A 134 5.15 12.96 5.59
N VAL A 135 5.66 11.73 5.67
CA VAL A 135 4.83 10.53 5.44
C VAL A 135 3.73 10.42 6.49
N ALA A 136 4.04 10.67 7.76
CA ALA A 136 3.04 10.66 8.83
C ALA A 136 1.96 11.74 8.61
N LEU A 137 2.35 12.96 8.24
CA LEU A 137 1.43 14.05 7.93
C LEU A 137 0.55 13.73 6.72
N ALA A 138 1.11 13.15 5.66
CA ALA A 138 0.35 12.71 4.50
C ALA A 138 -0.69 11.63 4.87
N ASN A 139 -0.31 10.67 5.72
CA ASN A 139 -1.23 9.65 6.23
C ASN A 139 -2.35 10.26 7.08
N LEU A 140 -2.04 11.20 7.97
CA LEU A 140 -3.05 11.89 8.79
C LEU A 140 -3.98 12.75 7.93
N ALA A 141 -3.46 13.43 6.91
CA ALA A 141 -4.26 14.22 5.97
C ALA A 141 -5.25 13.33 5.19
N ALA A 142 -4.82 12.14 4.76
CA ALA A 142 -5.69 11.18 4.08
C ALA A 142 -6.85 10.72 4.97
N VAL A 143 -6.57 10.38 6.24
CA VAL A 143 -7.61 9.98 7.20
C VAL A 143 -8.58 11.13 7.49
N ARG A 144 -8.06 12.35 7.63
CA ARG A 144 -8.90 13.53 7.87
C ARG A 144 -9.80 13.82 6.68
N LEU A 145 -9.28 13.75 5.46
CA LEU A 145 -10.07 13.96 4.24
C LEU A 145 -11.20 12.92 4.13
N TYR A 146 -10.91 11.66 4.44
CA TYR A 146 -11.92 10.60 4.49
C TYR A 146 -13.02 10.92 5.52
N GLY A 147 -12.65 11.35 6.72
CA GLY A 147 -13.60 11.73 7.77
C GLY A 147 -14.47 12.94 7.41
N GLU A 148 -13.90 13.96 6.75
CA GLU A 148 -14.66 15.13 6.29
C GLU A 148 -15.67 14.74 5.20
N ILE A 149 -15.30 13.84 4.28
CA ILE A 149 -16.22 13.33 3.25
C ILE A 149 -17.39 12.57 3.89
N GLU A 150 -17.14 11.68 4.86
CA GLU A 150 -18.21 10.98 5.59
C GLU A 150 -19.14 11.95 6.34
N PHE A 151 -18.59 13.02 6.93
CA PHE A 151 -19.38 14.06 7.60
C PHE A 151 -20.35 14.75 6.63
N TRP A 152 -19.89 15.15 5.44
CA TRP A 152 -20.75 15.76 4.43
C TRP A 152 -21.83 14.79 3.93
N PHE A 153 -21.49 13.51 3.70
CA PHE A 153 -22.48 12.49 3.31
C PHE A 153 -23.53 12.24 4.39
N ALA A 154 -23.12 12.20 5.67
CA ALA A 154 -24.05 12.07 6.79
C ALA A 154 -25.00 13.27 6.88
N MET A 155 -24.50 14.50 6.65
CA MET A 155 -25.32 15.72 6.66
C MET A 155 -26.40 15.70 5.57
N ILE A 156 -26.05 15.30 4.33
CA ILE A 156 -27.01 15.15 3.23
C ILE A 156 -28.09 14.13 3.63
N LYS A 157 -27.69 13.01 4.23
CA LYS A 157 -28.61 11.96 4.67
C LYS A 157 -29.61 12.46 5.71
N VAL A 158 -29.13 13.16 6.74
CA VAL A 158 -29.99 13.73 7.80
C VAL A 158 -30.96 14.75 7.22
N THR A 159 -30.51 15.61 6.30
CA THR A 159 -31.37 16.63 5.70
C THR A 159 -32.45 16.01 4.80
N HIS A 160 -32.10 14.96 4.05
CA HIS A 160 -33.05 14.21 3.25
C HIS A 160 -34.08 13.49 4.13
N ASP A 161 -33.64 12.79 5.19
CA ASP A 161 -34.54 12.07 6.12
C ASP A 161 -35.49 13.05 6.83
N TYR A 162 -34.98 14.21 7.25
CA TYR A 162 -35.80 15.28 7.84
C TYR A 162 -36.82 15.86 6.85
N CYS A 163 -36.48 15.96 5.56
CA CYS A 163 -37.40 16.42 4.50
C CYS A 163 -38.45 15.36 4.14
N ASP A 164 -38.07 14.08 4.12
CA ASP A 164 -38.97 12.95 3.85
C ASP A 164 -39.97 12.74 5.00
N ASP A 165 -39.53 12.89 6.25
CA ASP A 165 -40.41 12.81 7.43
C ASP A 165 -41.41 13.97 7.45
N HIS A 166 -40.98 15.17 7.02
CA HIS A 166 -41.90 16.30 6.82
C HIS A 166 -42.92 16.08 5.69
N HIS A 167 -42.53 15.36 4.62
CA HIS A 167 -43.43 14.98 3.53
C HIS A 167 -44.40 13.86 3.92
N ARG A 168 -43.97 12.89 4.75
CA ARG A 168 -44.85 11.83 5.30
C ARG A 168 -45.85 12.38 6.31
N LEU A 169 -45.42 13.21 7.25
CA LEU A 169 -46.31 13.83 8.24
C LEU A 169 -47.28 14.84 7.60
N GLY A 170 -46.88 15.51 6.52
CA GLY A 170 -47.78 16.38 5.73
C GLY A 170 -48.83 15.61 4.92
N GLY A 171 -48.51 14.39 4.46
CA GLY A 171 -49.44 13.52 3.75
C GLY A 171 -50.45 12.81 4.67
N ASP A 172 -50.03 12.45 5.88
CA ASP A 172 -50.91 11.81 6.87
C ASP A 172 -51.83 12.80 7.59
N PHE A 173 -51.46 14.07 7.70
CA PHE A 173 -52.32 15.13 8.29
C PHE A 173 -53.56 15.43 7.44
N LEU A 174 -53.50 15.25 6.12
CA LEU A 174 -54.63 15.43 5.19
C LEU A 174 -55.51 14.17 5.02
N ARG A 175 -55.15 13.03 5.63
CA ARG A 175 -55.96 11.80 5.65
C ARG A 175 -56.75 11.59 6.94
N LEU A 176 -56.57 12.48 7.92
CA LEU A 176 -57.26 12.48 9.22
C LEU A 176 -58.39 13.53 9.30
N TRP A 177 -58.71 14.18 8.17
CA TRP A 177 -59.93 14.96 7.91
C TRP A 177 -60.58 14.45 6.62
#